data_AF-A0A7C1NS26-F1
#
_entry.id   AF-A0A7C1NS26-F1
#
_cell.length_a   1.000
_cell.length_b   1.000
_cell.length_c   1.000
_cell.angle_alpha   90.00
_cell.angle_beta   90.00
_cell.angle_gamma   90.00
#
_symmetry.space_group_name_H-M   'P 1'
#
loop_
_entity.id
_entity.type
_entity.pdbx_description
1 polymer ?
#
loop_
_entity_poly.entity_id
_entity_poly.type
_entity_poly.pdbx_seq_one_letter_code
_entity_poly.pdbx_strand_id
1 'polypeptide(L)'
;MVNKRVTCSGCSLLCNDIIVRSDGLYIDEVIGACLKGKERFDALTSKNRLLSPYVRKNNELTKVTYDKALSSAVELIKNSSKPILYGFSTVSCEAQLNGIKLAKKTNGFIDSNSIICHGRVLNIAKNTGITLTTISEVINKADLLVLWGA
;
A
#
# COMPACT_ATOMS: atom_id res chain seq x y z
N MET A 1 -11.59 -23.43 -12.04
CA MET A 1 -10.81 -22.95 -10.89
C MET A 1 -9.37 -22.75 -11.32
N VAL A 2 -8.90 -21.51 -11.31
CA VAL A 2 -7.50 -21.20 -11.59
C VAL A 2 -6.75 -21.26 -10.27
N ASN A 3 -5.76 -22.15 -10.18
CA ASN A 3 -4.81 -22.15 -9.08
C ASN A 3 -3.67 -21.22 -9.46
N LYS A 4 -3.54 -20.09 -8.76
CA LYS A 4 -2.46 -19.13 -9.02
C LYS A 4 -1.64 -18.90 -7.76
N ARG A 5 -0.31 -18.99 -7.91
CA ARG A 5 0.64 -18.53 -6.91
C ARG A 5 0.71 -17.00 -6.97
N VAL A 6 0.47 -16.33 -5.85
CA VAL A 6 0.42 -14.87 -5.76
C VAL A 6 1.27 -14.35 -4.61
N THR A 7 1.73 -13.12 -4.73
CA THR A 7 2.44 -12.42 -3.66
C THR A 7 1.46 -11.76 -2.70
N CYS A 8 1.59 -12.04 -1.41
CA CYS A 8 0.81 -11.40 -0.37
C CYS A 8 1.22 -9.93 -0.20
N SER A 9 0.25 -9.02 -0.18
CA SER A 9 0.46 -7.59 0.11
C SER A 9 -0.06 -7.17 1.50
N GLY A 10 -0.17 -8.12 2.44
CA GLY A 10 -0.68 -7.86 3.79
C GLY A 10 0.33 -7.14 4.70
N CYS A 11 1.63 -7.38 4.49
CA CYS A 11 2.72 -6.69 5.20
C CYS A 11 3.95 -6.60 4.29
N SER A 12 5.05 -6.05 4.81
CA SER A 12 6.31 -5.86 4.07
C SER A 12 7.09 -7.15 3.80
N LEU A 13 6.70 -8.30 4.37
CA LEU A 13 7.38 -9.58 4.12
C LEU A 13 7.16 -10.09 2.69
N LEU A 14 6.03 -9.73 2.07
CA LEU A 14 5.71 -10.10 0.69
C LEU A 14 5.82 -11.60 0.39
N CYS A 15 5.26 -12.45 1.27
CA CYS A 15 5.23 -13.91 1.07
C CYS A 15 4.74 -14.24 -0.35
N ASN A 16 5.53 -14.98 -1.12
CA ASN A 16 5.30 -15.22 -2.54
C ASN A 16 4.79 -16.64 -2.83
N ASP A 17 4.46 -17.40 -1.80
CA ASP A 17 4.04 -18.80 -1.78
C ASP A 17 2.55 -18.99 -1.51
N ILE A 18 1.77 -17.91 -1.58
CA ILE A 18 0.31 -17.97 -1.37
C ILE A 18 -0.36 -18.58 -2.59
N ILE A 19 -1.20 -19.59 -2.37
CA ILE A 19 -2.03 -20.18 -3.41
C ILE A 19 -3.44 -19.61 -3.27
N VAL A 20 -3.92 -18.99 -4.35
CA VAL A 20 -5.30 -18.51 -4.45
C VAL A 20 -6.06 -19.37 -5.44
N ARG A 21 -7.20 -19.91 -5.00
CA ARG A 21 -8.19 -20.56 -5.86
C ARG A 21 -9.30 -19.56 -6.14
N SER A 22 -9.60 -19.38 -7.42
CA SER A 22 -10.59 -18.42 -7.88
C SER A 22 -11.28 -18.91 -9.15
N ASP A 23 -12.54 -18.51 -9.32
CA ASP A 23 -13.31 -18.62 -10.56
C ASP A 23 -13.08 -17.43 -11.53
N GLY A 24 -12.25 -16.46 -11.13
CA GLY A 24 -11.96 -15.23 -11.86
C GLY A 24 -12.75 -14.00 -11.39
N LEU A 25 -13.85 -14.22 -10.64
CA LEU A 25 -14.70 -13.17 -10.06
C LEU A 25 -14.55 -13.12 -8.54
N TYR A 26 -14.45 -14.29 -7.90
CA TYR A 26 -14.38 -14.48 -6.47
C TYR A 26 -13.17 -15.32 -6.07
N ILE A 27 -12.66 -15.08 -4.86
CA ILE A 27 -11.66 -15.93 -4.23
C ILE A 27 -12.40 -17.00 -3.44
N ASP A 28 -12.26 -18.25 -3.86
CA ASP A 28 -12.86 -19.41 -3.18
C ASP A 28 -12.03 -19.79 -1.96
N GLU A 29 -10.70 -19.78 -2.12
CA GLU A 29 -9.78 -20.28 -1.10
C GLU A 29 -8.43 -19.55 -1.17
N VAL A 30 -7.84 -19.31 0.01
CA VAL A 30 -6.49 -18.77 0.16
C VAL A 30 -5.70 -19.71 1.07
N ILE A 31 -4.63 -20.29 0.53
CA ILE A 31 -3.78 -21.26 1.24
C ILE A 31 -2.40 -20.63 1.46
N GLY A 32 -1.86 -20.79 2.67
CA GLY A 32 -0.51 -20.32 3.04
C GLY A 32 -0.44 -18.90 3.61
N ALA A 33 -1.54 -18.14 3.60
CA ALA A 33 -1.55 -16.78 4.17
C ALA A 33 -1.67 -16.81 5.70
N CYS A 34 -0.88 -15.99 6.41
CA CYS A 34 -1.09 -15.71 7.83
C CYS A 34 -2.38 -14.89 8.05
N LEU A 35 -2.77 -14.63 9.30
CA LEU A 35 -3.99 -13.87 9.62
C LEU A 35 -4.05 -12.50 8.93
N LYS A 36 -2.97 -11.70 8.98
CA LYS A 36 -2.88 -10.40 8.28
C LYS A 36 -3.02 -10.55 6.76
N GLY A 37 -2.43 -11.60 6.20
CA GLY A 37 -2.54 -11.91 4.78
C GLY A 37 -3.97 -12.30 4.40
N LYS A 38 -4.61 -13.15 5.20
CA LYS A 38 -6.00 -13.58 4.99
C LYS A 38 -6.96 -12.39 5.05
N GLU A 39 -6.83 -11.53 6.05
CA GLU A 39 -7.61 -10.27 6.15
C GLU A 39 -7.44 -9.40 4.90
N ARG A 40 -6.23 -9.32 4.34
CA ARG A 40 -5.97 -8.56 3.11
C ARG A 40 -6.72 -9.12 1.91
N PHE A 41 -6.83 -10.44 1.78
CA PHE A 41 -7.63 -11.07 0.72
C PHE A 41 -9.13 -10.91 0.97
N ASP A 42 -9.59 -11.07 2.21
CA ASP A 42 -11.00 -10.92 2.59
C ASP A 42 -11.52 -9.49 2.38
N ALA A 43 -10.64 -8.49 2.44
CA ALA A 43 -10.98 -7.10 2.12
C ALA A 43 -11.52 -6.91 0.69
N LEU A 44 -11.28 -7.86 -0.23
CA LEU A 44 -11.82 -7.83 -1.59
C LEU A 44 -13.34 -7.98 -1.61
N THR A 45 -13.91 -8.78 -0.71
CA THR A 45 -15.35 -9.06 -0.60
C THR A 45 -16.00 -8.38 0.60
N SER A 46 -15.26 -7.52 1.31
CA SER A 46 -15.81 -6.78 2.46
C SER A 46 -17.01 -5.90 2.06
N LYS A 47 -18.00 -5.79 2.96
CA LYS A 47 -19.17 -4.92 2.78
C LYS A 47 -18.80 -3.46 2.56
N ASN A 48 -17.64 -3.03 3.07
CA ASN A 48 -17.15 -1.65 2.98
C ASN A 48 -16.22 -1.43 1.77
N ARG A 49 -16.15 -2.39 0.83
CA ARG A 49 -15.39 -2.22 -0.41
C ARG A 49 -15.96 -1.05 -1.20
N LEU A 50 -15.12 -0.06 -1.52
CA LEU A 50 -15.51 1.06 -2.36
C LEU A 50 -15.69 0.60 -3.81
N LEU A 51 -16.93 0.57 -4.28
CA LEU A 51 -17.31 0.17 -5.65
C LEU A 51 -17.65 1.35 -6.56
N SER A 52 -17.65 2.58 -6.03
CA SER A 52 -17.95 3.80 -6.77
C SER A 52 -17.20 4.97 -6.13
N PRO A 53 -16.93 6.05 -6.89
CA PRO A 53 -16.36 7.25 -6.31
C PRO A 53 -17.45 8.10 -5.63
N TYR A 54 -17.03 8.89 -4.64
CA TYR A 54 -17.91 9.75 -3.85
C TYR A 54 -17.30 11.13 -3.69
N VAL A 55 -18.13 12.16 -3.62
CA VAL A 55 -17.72 13.55 -3.31
C VAL A 55 -18.56 14.04 -2.14
N ARG A 56 -17.92 14.71 -1.18
CA ARG A 56 -18.62 15.27 -0.01
C ARG A 56 -19.35 16.56 -0.39
N LYS A 57 -20.65 16.64 -0.08
CA LYS A 57 -21.49 17.84 -0.22
C LYS A 57 -22.32 17.97 1.06
N ASN A 58 -22.37 19.17 1.65
CA ASN A 58 -23.14 19.44 2.88
C ASN A 58 -22.89 18.39 3.99
N ASN A 59 -21.62 18.05 4.22
CA ASN A 59 -21.17 17.00 5.15
C ASN A 59 -21.56 15.55 4.82
N GLU A 60 -22.25 15.27 3.71
CA GLU A 60 -22.62 13.92 3.30
C GLU A 60 -21.81 13.44 2.08
N LEU A 61 -21.57 12.13 1.98
CA LEU A 61 -20.90 11.52 0.82
C LEU A 61 -21.92 11.18 -0.26
N THR A 62 -21.85 11.84 -1.41
CA THR A 62 -22.71 11.57 -2.57
C THR A 62 -21.97 10.73 -3.60
N LYS A 63 -22.57 9.63 -4.06
CA LYS A 63 -22.05 8.81 -5.16
C LYS A 63 -22.04 9.63 -6.46
N VAL A 64 -20.94 9.57 -7.22
CA VAL A 64 -20.76 10.31 -8.49
C VAL A 64 -20.11 9.43 -9.56
N THR A 65 -19.95 9.97 -10.78
CA THR A 65 -19.15 9.34 -11.85
C THR A 65 -17.65 9.53 -11.61
N TYR A 66 -16.81 8.69 -12.21
CA TYR A 66 -15.35 8.85 -12.16
C TYR A 66 -14.89 10.19 -12.73
N ASP A 67 -15.47 10.66 -13.84
CA ASP A 67 -15.12 11.96 -14.43
C ASP A 67 -15.41 13.12 -13.49
N LYS A 68 -16.55 13.07 -12.78
CA LYS A 68 -16.90 14.11 -11.81
C LYS A 68 -15.96 14.08 -10.61
N ALA A 69 -15.66 12.91 -10.07
CA ALA A 69 -14.73 12.75 -8.96
C ALA A 69 -13.31 13.22 -9.32
N LEU A 70 -12.82 12.86 -10.51
CA LEU A 70 -11.52 13.28 -11.01
C LEU A 70 -11.47 14.80 -11.21
N SER A 71 -12.50 15.39 -11.84
CA SER A 71 -12.58 16.84 -12.04
C SER A 71 -12.55 17.60 -10.72
N SER A 72 -13.30 17.12 -9.72
CA SER A 72 -13.30 17.70 -8.37
C SER A 72 -11.93 17.57 -7.68
N ALA A 73 -11.24 16.44 -7.82
CA ALA A 73 -9.89 16.27 -7.28
C ALA A 73 -8.88 17.23 -7.94
N VAL A 74 -8.96 17.39 -9.26
CA VAL A 74 -8.09 18.33 -10.02
C VAL A 74 -8.34 19.77 -9.59
N GLU A 75 -9.60 20.18 -9.44
CA GLU A 75 -9.96 21.51 -8.98
C GLU A 75 -9.41 21.80 -7.57
N LEU A 76 -9.57 20.85 -6.63
CA LEU A 76 -9.01 20.96 -5.28
C LEU A 76 -7.49 21.14 -5.29
N ILE A 77 -6.79 20.34 -6.10
CA ILE A 77 -5.32 20.42 -6.20
C ILE A 77 -4.89 21.74 -6.85
N LYS A 78 -5.55 22.19 -7.92
CA LYS A 78 -5.23 23.46 -8.60
C LYS A 78 -5.42 24.67 -7.71
N ASN A 79 -6.44 24.66 -6.86
CA ASN A 79 -6.74 25.75 -5.93
C ASN A 79 -5.89 25.70 -4.65
N SER A 80 -5.05 24.67 -4.48
CA SER A 80 -4.16 24.52 -3.33
C SER A 80 -2.83 25.22 -3.58
N SER A 81 -2.34 25.99 -2.60
CA SER A 81 -1.03 26.65 -2.68
C SER A 81 0.16 25.72 -2.41
N LYS A 82 -0.02 24.73 -1.52
CA LYS A 82 1.01 23.76 -1.10
C LYS A 82 0.39 22.38 -0.83
N PRO A 83 -0.07 21.65 -1.86
CA PRO A 83 -0.71 20.35 -1.66
C PRO A 83 0.30 19.33 -1.13
N ILE A 84 -0.15 18.44 -0.24
CA ILE A 84 0.60 17.26 0.20
C ILE A 84 -0.08 15.98 -0.31
N LEU A 85 0.69 15.13 -0.96
CA LEU A 85 0.29 13.79 -1.36
C LEU A 85 0.89 12.81 -0.35
N TYR A 86 0.06 12.17 0.48
CA TYR A 86 0.52 11.31 1.58
C TYR A 86 0.02 9.87 1.45
N GLY A 87 0.84 8.91 1.91
CA GLY A 87 0.46 7.50 2.06
C GLY A 87 1.41 6.55 1.32
N PHE A 88 1.00 6.11 0.13
CA PHE A 88 1.84 5.39 -0.85
C PHE A 88 2.48 4.05 -0.43
N SER A 89 2.42 3.63 0.84
CA SER A 89 3.04 2.38 1.31
C SER A 89 2.32 1.09 0.89
N THR A 90 1.09 1.20 0.38
CA THR A 90 0.23 0.06 -0.01
C THR A 90 -0.26 0.13 -1.46
N VAL A 91 0.48 0.84 -2.31
CA VAL A 91 0.25 0.94 -3.76
C VAL A 91 1.47 0.42 -4.53
N SER A 92 1.31 0.22 -5.84
CA SER A 92 2.42 -0.25 -6.69
C SER A 92 3.50 0.82 -6.91
N CYS A 93 4.68 0.41 -7.35
CA CYS A 93 5.77 1.35 -7.67
C CYS A 93 5.36 2.33 -8.78
N GLU A 94 4.58 1.89 -9.77
CA GLU A 94 4.07 2.74 -10.84
C GLU A 94 3.15 3.83 -10.30
N ALA A 95 2.30 3.51 -9.32
CA ALA A 95 1.46 4.49 -8.66
C ALA A 95 2.29 5.50 -7.85
N GLN A 96 3.34 5.05 -7.15
CA GLN A 96 4.28 5.93 -6.45
C GLN A 96 5.00 6.88 -7.41
N LEU A 97 5.49 6.38 -8.54
CA LEU A 97 6.14 7.20 -9.57
C LEU A 97 5.20 8.27 -10.13
N ASN A 98 3.93 7.93 -10.36
CA ASN A 98 2.93 8.91 -10.79
C ASN A 98 2.63 9.94 -9.69
N GLY A 99 2.59 9.54 -8.42
CA GLY A 99 2.48 10.46 -7.28
C GLY A 99 3.64 11.47 -7.24
N ILE A 100 4.87 11.00 -7.42
CA ILE A 100 6.07 11.87 -7.47
C ILE A 100 5.96 12.87 -8.64
N LYS A 101 5.56 12.41 -9.82
CA LYS A 101 5.34 13.28 -10.99
C LYS A 101 4.27 14.34 -10.72
N LEU A 102 3.18 13.95 -10.07
CA LEU A 102 2.09 14.85 -9.73
C LEU A 102 2.57 15.92 -8.72
N ALA A 103 3.25 15.52 -7.65
CA ALA A 103 3.80 16.45 -6.67
C ALA A 103 4.75 17.47 -7.32
N LYS A 104 5.64 17.03 -8.21
CA LYS A 104 6.51 17.93 -9.00
C LYS A 104 5.71 18.91 -9.85
N LYS A 105 4.69 18.43 -10.57
CA LYS A 105 3.85 19.25 -11.46
C LYS A 105 3.06 20.32 -10.71
N THR A 106 2.65 20.03 -9.48
CA THR A 106 1.85 20.94 -8.65
C THR A 106 2.71 21.76 -7.69
N ASN A 107 4.04 21.67 -7.77
CA ASN A 107 4.98 22.24 -6.80
C ASN A 107 4.58 21.90 -5.34
N GLY A 108 4.10 20.67 -5.14
CA GLY A 108 3.60 20.16 -3.87
C GLY A 108 4.61 19.25 -3.17
N PHE A 109 4.18 18.71 -2.03
CA PHE A 109 4.93 17.75 -1.23
C PHE A 109 4.42 16.34 -1.46
N ILE A 110 5.30 15.36 -1.30
CA ILE A 110 4.94 13.95 -1.26
C ILE A 110 5.64 13.29 -0.09
N ASP A 111 4.91 12.47 0.64
CA ASP A 111 5.45 11.68 1.73
C ASP A 111 4.70 10.35 1.88
N SER A 112 5.25 9.43 2.65
CA SER A 112 4.68 8.10 2.85
C SER A 112 4.47 7.78 4.32
N ASN A 113 3.79 6.66 4.62
CA ASN A 113 3.65 6.16 5.98
C ASN A 113 4.99 5.86 6.67
N SER A 114 6.12 5.88 5.94
CA SER A 114 7.45 5.71 6.53
C SER A 114 7.76 6.74 7.61
N ILE A 115 7.27 7.99 7.51
CA ILE A 115 7.58 9.04 8.48
C ILE A 115 7.11 8.73 9.91
N ILE A 116 6.04 7.93 10.04
CA ILE A 116 5.52 7.45 11.33
C ILE A 116 5.97 6.00 11.67
N CYS A 117 6.86 5.43 10.86
CA CYS A 117 7.34 4.06 10.99
C CYS A 117 8.89 4.05 10.94
N HIS A 118 9.50 3.33 9.99
CA HIS A 118 10.96 3.20 9.93
C HIS A 118 11.69 4.38 9.26
N GLY A 119 10.99 5.46 8.88
CA GLY A 119 11.57 6.62 8.19
C GLY A 119 12.69 7.30 8.98
N ARG A 120 12.57 7.35 10.32
CA ARG A 120 13.64 7.89 11.19
C ARG A 120 14.91 7.06 11.09
N VAL A 121 14.79 5.73 11.13
CA VAL A 121 15.92 4.80 11.01
C VAL A 121 16.59 4.96 9.64
N LEU A 122 15.79 4.98 8.57
CA LEU A 122 16.30 5.16 7.20
C LEU A 122 17.00 6.52 7.00
N ASN A 123 16.52 7.59 7.65
CA ASN A 123 17.16 8.89 7.57
C ASN A 123 18.50 8.94 8.32
N ILE A 124 18.62 8.29 9.47
CA ILE A 124 19.90 8.18 10.19
C ILE A 124 20.88 7.33 9.39
N ALA A 125 20.41 6.19 8.86
CA ALA A 125 21.20 5.27 8.04
C ALA A 125 21.85 5.92 6.81
N LYS A 126 21.29 7.00 6.25
CA LYS A 126 21.92 7.76 5.16
C LYS A 126 23.28 8.33 5.55
N ASN A 127 23.46 8.70 6.82
CA ASN A 127 24.69 9.31 7.31
C ASN A 127 25.61 8.29 7.99
N THR A 128 25.04 7.24 8.60
CA THR A 128 25.81 6.25 9.37
C THR A 128 26.07 4.96 8.61
N GLY A 129 25.39 4.73 7.49
CA GLY A 129 25.25 3.41 6.88
C GLY A 129 24.26 2.52 7.63
N ILE A 130 23.90 1.41 7.01
CA ILE A 130 23.11 0.32 7.61
C ILE A 130 23.57 -1.02 7.05
N THR A 131 23.78 -1.99 7.93
CA THR A 131 24.06 -3.37 7.54
C THR A 131 22.76 -4.15 7.52
N LEU A 132 22.43 -4.74 6.37
CA LEU A 132 21.22 -5.52 6.16
C LEU A 132 21.59 -6.91 5.65
N THR A 133 20.67 -7.85 5.81
CA THR A 133 20.78 -9.21 5.26
C THR A 133 19.43 -9.64 4.67
N THR A 134 19.43 -10.75 3.95
CA THR A 134 18.19 -11.34 3.40
C THR A 134 17.58 -12.33 4.40
N ILE A 135 16.27 -12.54 4.33
CA ILE A 135 15.61 -13.55 5.17
C ILE A 135 16.18 -14.96 4.92
N SER A 136 16.59 -15.26 3.68
CA SER A 136 17.20 -16.54 3.34
C SER A 136 18.55 -16.75 4.02
N GLU A 137 19.38 -15.70 4.10
CA GLU A 137 20.64 -15.77 4.85
C GLU A 137 20.39 -16.01 6.34
N VAL A 138 19.39 -15.33 6.92
CA VAL A 138 19.01 -15.53 8.34
C VAL A 138 18.55 -16.98 8.59
N ILE A 139 17.65 -17.52 7.76
CA ILE A 139 17.12 -18.89 7.93
C ILE A 139 18.24 -19.95 7.90
N ASN A 140 19.24 -19.77 7.04
CA ASN A 140 20.25 -20.81 6.81
C ASN A 140 21.50 -20.68 7.70
N LYS A 141 21.75 -19.51 8.29
CA LYS A 141 23.04 -19.23 8.95
C LYS A 141 22.94 -18.59 10.33
N ALA A 142 21.78 -18.11 10.76
CA ALA A 142 21.66 -17.46 12.07
C ALA A 142 21.49 -18.50 13.18
N ASP A 143 22.41 -18.52 14.14
CA ASP A 143 22.31 -19.34 15.35
C ASP A 143 21.63 -18.59 16.52
N LEU A 144 21.47 -17.26 16.39
CA LEU A 144 20.81 -16.40 17.37
C LEU A 144 19.95 -15.33 16.67
N LEU A 145 18.71 -15.18 17.13
CA LEU A 145 17.80 -14.13 16.69
C LEU A 145 17.47 -13.20 17.86
N VAL A 146 17.72 -11.89 17.67
CA VAL A 146 17.31 -10.86 18.62
C VAL A 146 16.21 -10.02 17.99
N LEU A 147 15.03 -10.05 18.60
CA LEU A 147 13.87 -9.24 18.19
C LEU A 147 13.72 -8.08 19.17
N TRP A 148 14.16 -6.88 18.77
CA TRP A 148 14.14 -5.69 19.62
C TRP A 148 13.18 -4.64 19.07
N GLY A 149 12.07 -4.41 19.76
CA GLY A 149 11.10 -3.37 19.37
C GLY A 149 10.61 -3.54 17.92
N ALA A 150 10.48 -4.79 17.49
CA ALA A 150 10.06 -5.19 16.14
C ALA A 150 8.53 -5.13 15.97
#